data_AF-A0A367KNW5-F1
#
_entry.id   AF-A0A367KNW5-F1
#
_cell.length_a   1.000
_cell.length_b   1.000
_cell.length_c   1.000
_cell.angle_alpha   90.00
_cell.angle_beta   90.00
_cell.angle_gamma   90.00
#
_symmetry.space_group_name_H-M   'P 1'
#
loop_
_entity.id
_entity.type
_entity.pdbx_description
1 polymer ?
#
loop_
_entity_poly.entity_id
_entity_poly.type
_entity_poly.pdbx_seq_one_letter_code
_entity_poly.pdbx_strand_id
1 'polypeptide(L)'
;MLRLPSQPPTSEWNSTWKEIQPALRQVRRSMASLRTSSLKVMRVSQLDSDILDIELFDILKEQLWSALSLFKPTIKETFEPECVAILNLILFKLSIYDSSATYGAQLQNLKYRNERNHQGVFESIAQDGPLTQTQKIAYGILTVAGQYMWTRIHRYITAKGWGELDQEDRRNKVYRVLQAGEKYWKACSLVNFLVFLWNGKYRTLVDRILSMRLVYSKKSMNRQVSFEFLNRQMVWHAFTSKLSVFGDEWPCLRCGEKISGIDPYIEKIE
;
A
#
# COMPACT_ATOMS: atom_id res chain seq x y z
N MET A 1 53.81 36.95 -20.48
CA MET A 1 53.14 38.03 -21.22
C MET A 1 52.65 39.07 -20.22
N LEU A 2 53.17 40.30 -20.32
CA LEU A 2 52.79 41.44 -19.48
C LEU A 2 51.30 41.79 -19.74
N ARG A 3 50.49 41.88 -18.68
CA ARG A 3 49.07 42.28 -18.79
C ARG A 3 48.97 43.81 -18.78
N LEU A 4 48.26 44.38 -19.76
CA LEU A 4 47.82 45.77 -19.75
C LEU A 4 46.71 45.99 -18.70
N PRO A 5 46.65 47.18 -18.05
CA PRO A 5 45.74 47.44 -16.94
C PRO A 5 44.42 48.03 -17.45
N SER A 6 43.49 47.22 -17.95
CA SER A 6 42.12 47.71 -18.20
C SER A 6 41.01 46.66 -18.26
N GLN A 7 41.26 45.40 -17.88
CA GLN A 7 40.20 44.41 -17.81
C GLN A 7 40.09 43.83 -16.39
N PRO A 8 38.87 43.78 -15.79
CA PRO A 8 38.68 43.12 -14.52
C PRO A 8 39.13 41.66 -14.69
N PRO A 9 39.79 41.05 -13.68
CA PRO A 9 40.27 39.69 -13.79
C PRO A 9 39.08 38.77 -14.08
N THR A 10 38.90 38.37 -15.34
CA THR A 10 37.94 37.33 -15.68
C THR A 10 38.47 36.08 -15.03
N SER A 11 37.74 35.61 -14.03
CA SER A 11 38.10 34.45 -13.25
C SER A 11 38.34 33.26 -14.19
N GLU A 12 39.49 32.60 -14.04
CA GLU A 12 39.93 31.50 -14.91
C GLU A 12 38.88 30.38 -15.04
N TRP A 13 38.01 30.22 -14.04
CA TRP A 13 36.88 29.29 -14.08
C TRP A 13 35.88 29.57 -15.21
N ASN A 14 35.71 30.84 -15.63
CA ASN A 14 34.74 31.21 -16.67
C ASN A 14 35.17 30.68 -18.06
N SER A 15 36.47 30.74 -18.37
CA SER A 15 37.02 30.16 -19.60
C SER A 15 36.96 28.63 -19.55
N THR A 16 37.38 28.03 -18.44
CA THR A 16 37.36 26.57 -18.26
C THR A 16 35.94 26.01 -18.32
N TRP A 17 34.94 26.71 -17.76
CA TRP A 17 33.53 26.33 -17.86
C TRP A 17 33.03 26.36 -19.31
N LYS A 18 33.38 27.39 -20.08
CA LYS A 18 33.01 27.49 -21.50
C LYS A 18 33.63 26.37 -22.34
N GLU A 19 34.87 26.00 -22.05
CA GLU A 19 35.59 24.90 -22.72
C GLU A 19 35.01 23.51 -22.39
N ILE A 20 34.60 23.28 -21.14
CA ILE A 20 34.06 21.98 -20.68
C ILE A 20 32.57 21.80 -21.10
N GLN A 21 31.83 22.90 -21.30
CA GLN A 21 30.41 22.85 -21.66
C GLN A 21 30.04 21.96 -22.87
N PRO A 22 30.75 21.98 -24.02
CA PRO A 22 30.46 21.07 -25.12
C PRO A 22 30.69 19.58 -24.77
N ALA A 23 31.76 19.26 -24.03
CA ALA A 23 32.06 17.90 -23.59
C ALA A 23 30.97 17.38 -22.64
N LEU A 24 30.52 18.19 -21.69
CA LEU A 24 29.39 17.84 -20.80
C LEU A 24 28.08 17.63 -21.57
N ARG A 25 27.81 18.43 -22.62
CA ARG A 25 26.64 18.22 -23.48
C ARG A 25 26.72 16.91 -24.25
N GLN A 26 27.90 16.55 -24.74
CA GLN A 26 28.12 15.28 -25.43
C GLN A 26 27.93 14.09 -24.48
N VAL A 27 28.50 14.16 -23.26
CA VAL A 27 28.31 13.16 -22.21
C VAL A 27 26.85 13.07 -21.77
N ARG A 28 26.14 14.20 -21.65
CA ARG A 28 24.69 14.18 -21.36
C ARG A 28 23.88 13.50 -22.46
N ARG A 29 24.22 13.72 -23.73
CA ARG A 29 23.54 13.07 -24.87
C ARG A 29 23.82 11.58 -24.92
N SER A 30 25.06 11.15 -24.68
CA SER A 30 25.40 9.73 -24.61
C SER A 30 24.77 9.04 -23.39
N MET A 31 24.68 9.73 -22.25
CA MET A 31 23.93 9.23 -21.09
C MET A 31 22.41 9.17 -21.35
N ALA A 32 21.86 10.10 -22.13
CA ALA A 32 20.45 10.06 -22.52
C ALA A 32 20.13 8.89 -23.47
N SER A 33 21.11 8.43 -24.26
CA SER A 33 20.97 7.23 -25.09
C SER A 33 21.20 5.93 -24.33
N LEU A 34 21.75 5.97 -23.11
CA LEU A 34 21.83 4.78 -22.26
C LEU A 34 20.42 4.37 -21.84
N ARG A 35 20.01 3.19 -22.27
CA ARG A 35 18.75 2.57 -21.87
C ARG A 35 18.80 2.38 -20.37
N THR A 36 18.01 3.15 -19.66
CA THR A 36 17.97 3.08 -18.21
C THR A 36 17.30 1.77 -17.79
N SER A 37 17.82 1.16 -16.73
CA SER A 37 17.21 -0.06 -16.19
C SER A 37 15.77 0.25 -15.79
N SER A 38 14.81 -0.54 -16.29
CA SER A 38 13.43 -0.44 -15.83
C SER A 38 13.39 -0.62 -14.31
N LEU A 39 12.63 0.26 -13.64
CA LEU A 39 12.49 0.24 -12.18
C LEU A 39 11.80 -1.05 -11.74
N LYS A 40 12.58 -2.02 -11.27
CA LYS A 40 12.06 -3.30 -10.79
C LYS A 40 11.65 -3.17 -9.32
N VAL A 41 10.35 -3.22 -9.08
CA VAL A 41 9.77 -3.22 -7.73
C VAL A 41 9.60 -4.66 -7.27
N MET A 42 9.87 -4.94 -5.99
CA MET A 42 9.68 -6.28 -5.44
C MET A 42 8.19 -6.66 -5.48
N ARG A 43 7.87 -7.79 -6.11
CA ARG A 43 6.50 -8.31 -6.23
C ARG A 43 5.91 -8.65 -4.85
N VAL A 44 6.74 -9.22 -3.97
CA VAL A 44 6.34 -9.56 -2.60
C VAL A 44 5.86 -8.34 -1.85
N SER A 45 6.57 -7.21 -1.95
CA SER A 45 6.17 -5.96 -1.29
C SER A 45 4.84 -5.41 -1.83
N GLN A 46 4.58 -5.54 -3.14
CA GLN A 46 3.29 -5.17 -3.73
C GLN A 46 2.14 -6.08 -3.29
N LEU A 47 2.39 -7.37 -3.12
CA LEU A 47 1.40 -8.33 -2.62
C LEU A 47 1.13 -8.15 -1.13
N ASP A 48 2.18 -7.94 -0.35
CA ASP A 48 2.10 -7.68 1.09
C ASP A 48 1.32 -6.39 1.37
N SER A 49 1.52 -5.34 0.55
CA SER A 49 0.71 -4.12 0.67
C SER A 49 -0.79 -4.38 0.44
N ASP A 50 -1.15 -5.32 -0.43
CA ASP A 50 -2.56 -5.63 -0.70
C ASP A 50 -3.19 -6.43 0.45
N ILE A 51 -2.44 -7.37 1.02
CA ILE A 51 -2.86 -8.13 2.21
C ILE A 51 -3.09 -7.17 3.38
N LEU A 52 -2.14 -6.26 3.63
CA LEU A 52 -2.25 -5.25 4.68
C LEU A 52 -3.47 -4.33 4.49
N ASP A 53 -3.79 -3.97 3.24
CA ASP A 53 -4.98 -3.16 2.96
C ASP A 53 -6.28 -3.92 3.28
N ILE A 54 -6.34 -5.22 3.01
CA ILE A 54 -7.49 -6.08 3.35
C ILE A 54 -7.61 -6.22 4.86
N GLU A 55 -6.52 -6.55 5.55
CA GLU A 55 -6.50 -6.71 7.01
C GLU A 55 -6.90 -5.41 7.72
N LEU A 56 -6.35 -4.26 7.29
CA LEU A 56 -6.72 -2.96 7.82
C LEU A 56 -8.21 -2.68 7.63
N PHE A 57 -8.74 -2.99 6.45
CA PHE A 57 -10.16 -2.81 6.16
C PHE A 57 -11.03 -3.68 7.08
N ASP A 58 -10.67 -4.94 7.26
CA ASP A 58 -11.42 -5.87 8.12
C ASP A 58 -11.39 -5.44 9.59
N ILE A 59 -10.24 -5.01 10.12
CA ILE A 59 -10.12 -4.46 11.47
C ILE A 59 -11.04 -3.24 11.64
N LEU A 60 -11.01 -2.30 10.69
CA LEU A 60 -11.87 -1.10 10.76
C LEU A 60 -13.35 -1.45 10.64
N LYS A 61 -13.70 -2.43 9.80
CA LYS A 61 -15.06 -2.93 9.65
C LYS A 61 -15.55 -3.60 10.94
N GLU A 62 -14.74 -4.42 11.58
CA GLU A 62 -15.08 -5.07 12.85
C GLU A 62 -15.31 -4.04 13.96
N GLN A 63 -14.43 -3.04 14.08
CA GLN A 63 -14.58 -1.98 15.07
C GLN A 63 -15.82 -1.12 14.80
N LEU A 64 -16.16 -0.87 13.53
CA LEU A 64 -17.41 -0.23 13.15
C LEU A 64 -18.63 -1.05 13.59
N TRP A 65 -18.60 -2.38 13.41
CA TRP A 65 -19.71 -3.24 13.85
C TRP A 65 -19.81 -3.39 15.36
N SER A 66 -18.68 -3.40 16.05
CA SER A 66 -18.63 -3.36 17.52
C SER A 66 -19.28 -2.09 18.03
N ALA A 67 -18.92 -0.92 17.49
CA ALA A 67 -19.54 0.35 17.85
C ALA A 67 -21.04 0.38 17.53
N LEU A 68 -21.46 -0.24 16.43
CA LEU A 68 -22.87 -0.28 16.01
C LEU A 68 -23.69 -1.37 16.71
N SER A 69 -23.05 -2.29 17.45
CA SER A 69 -23.74 -3.39 18.15
C SER A 69 -24.68 -2.92 19.26
N LEU A 70 -24.46 -1.71 19.77
CA LEU A 70 -25.33 -1.04 20.74
C LEU A 70 -26.66 -0.59 20.11
N PHE A 71 -26.73 -0.51 18.78
CA PHE A 71 -27.95 -0.18 18.04
C PHE A 71 -28.68 -1.45 17.57
N LYS A 72 -29.96 -1.30 17.22
CA LYS A 72 -30.82 -2.43 16.81
C LYS A 72 -30.12 -3.28 15.73
N PRO A 73 -30.12 -4.63 15.87
CA PRO A 73 -29.42 -5.53 14.94
C PRO A 73 -29.95 -5.43 13.50
N THR A 74 -31.20 -5.02 13.31
CA THR A 74 -31.83 -4.78 12.00
C THR A 74 -31.13 -3.69 11.18
N ILE A 75 -30.49 -2.72 11.85
CA ILE A 75 -29.77 -1.62 11.18
C ILE A 75 -28.50 -2.16 10.54
N LYS A 76 -27.80 -3.09 11.21
CA LYS A 76 -26.56 -3.71 10.70
C LYS A 76 -26.79 -4.40 9.36
N GLU A 77 -27.82 -5.23 9.24
CA GLU A 77 -28.09 -6.01 8.03
C GLU A 77 -28.52 -5.12 6.85
N THR A 78 -29.33 -4.11 7.13
CA THR A 78 -29.90 -3.22 6.11
C THR A 78 -28.86 -2.23 5.56
N PHE A 79 -28.05 -1.65 6.46
CA PHE A 79 -27.06 -0.62 6.11
C PHE A 79 -25.64 -1.14 5.92
N GLU A 80 -25.40 -2.45 6.01
CA GLU A 80 -24.08 -3.05 5.75
C GLU A 80 -23.36 -2.51 4.50
N PRO A 81 -23.98 -2.49 3.31
CA PRO A 81 -23.29 -2.07 2.09
C PRO A 81 -23.02 -0.56 2.09
N GLU A 82 -23.88 0.24 2.72
CA GLU A 82 -23.69 1.69 2.85
C GLU A 82 -22.53 2.00 3.79
N CYS A 83 -22.49 1.38 4.97
CA CYS A 83 -21.41 1.53 5.94
C CYS A 83 -20.06 1.11 5.36
N VAL A 84 -20.02 -0.03 4.65
CA VAL A 84 -18.82 -0.52 3.96
C VAL A 84 -18.37 0.42 2.84
N ALA A 85 -19.30 0.99 2.06
CA ALA A 85 -18.98 1.95 1.01
C ALA A 85 -18.44 3.27 1.60
N ILE A 86 -19.06 3.77 2.67
CA ILE A 86 -18.59 4.96 3.39
C ILE A 86 -17.18 4.73 3.94
N LEU A 87 -16.93 3.58 4.57
CA LEU A 87 -15.60 3.24 5.08
C LEU A 87 -14.55 3.22 3.96
N ASN A 88 -14.85 2.57 2.83
CA ASN A 88 -13.98 2.57 1.66
C ASN A 88 -13.77 3.97 1.07
N LEU A 89 -14.80 4.82 1.07
CA LEU A 89 -14.70 6.20 0.61
C LEU A 89 -13.78 7.03 1.51
N ILE A 90 -13.91 6.88 2.84
CA ILE A 90 -13.04 7.53 3.82
C ILE A 90 -11.58 7.08 3.60
N LEU A 91 -11.34 5.77 3.48
CA LEU A 91 -10.00 5.23 3.22
C LEU A 91 -9.44 5.74 1.88
N PHE A 92 -10.26 5.75 0.82
CA PHE A 92 -9.87 6.28 -0.47
C PHE A 92 -9.49 7.77 -0.39
N LYS A 93 -10.29 8.58 0.30
CA LYS A 93 -10.03 10.01 0.50
C LYS A 93 -8.76 10.25 1.30
N LEU A 94 -8.55 9.55 2.40
CA LEU A 94 -7.40 9.80 3.27
C LEU A 94 -6.09 9.20 2.71
N SER A 95 -6.18 8.14 1.89
CA SER A 95 -5.02 7.41 1.39
C SER A 95 -4.63 7.82 -0.03
N ILE A 96 -5.49 7.54 -1.01
CA ILE A 96 -5.16 7.72 -2.43
C ILE A 96 -5.28 9.18 -2.85
N TYR A 97 -6.28 9.90 -2.36
CA TYR A 97 -6.45 11.30 -2.73
C TYR A 97 -5.30 12.16 -2.18
N ASP A 98 -5.01 12.04 -0.87
CA ASP A 98 -3.99 12.82 -0.18
C ASP A 98 -2.55 12.31 -0.49
N SER A 99 -2.28 11.01 -0.36
CA SER A 99 -0.92 10.44 -0.46
C SER A 99 -0.60 9.71 -1.78
N SER A 100 -1.57 9.53 -2.68
CA SER A 100 -1.43 8.77 -3.95
C SER A 100 -0.90 7.35 -3.76
N ALA A 101 -1.16 6.75 -2.60
CA ALA A 101 -0.74 5.42 -2.20
C ALA A 101 -1.83 4.87 -1.26
N THR A 102 -2.14 3.57 -1.34
CA THR A 102 -2.97 2.92 -0.30
C THR A 102 -2.21 2.81 1.01
N TYR A 103 -2.89 2.47 2.11
CA TYR A 103 -2.25 2.46 3.42
C TYR A 103 -1.20 1.36 3.53
N GLY A 104 -1.51 0.14 3.08
CA GLY A 104 -0.57 -0.95 2.97
C GLY A 104 0.59 -0.62 2.04
N ALA A 105 0.34 0.10 0.94
CA ALA A 105 1.40 0.56 0.05
C ALA A 105 2.33 1.56 0.75
N GLN A 106 1.79 2.51 1.54
CA GLN A 106 2.59 3.46 2.30
C GLN A 106 3.50 2.75 3.32
N LEU A 107 2.99 1.74 4.02
CA LEU A 107 3.78 0.91 4.95
C LEU A 107 4.91 0.17 4.25
N GLN A 108 4.68 -0.25 3.01
CA GLN A 108 5.66 -0.90 2.14
C GLN A 108 6.56 0.09 1.37
N ASN A 109 6.46 1.40 1.63
CA ASN A 109 7.17 2.47 0.90
C ASN A 109 6.90 2.46 -0.62
N LEU A 110 5.67 2.16 -0.97
CA LEU A 110 5.15 2.11 -2.33
C LEU A 110 4.16 3.25 -2.56
N LYS A 111 4.17 3.80 -3.77
CA LYS A 111 3.31 4.89 -4.21
C LYS A 111 2.87 4.65 -5.65
N TYR A 112 1.64 5.05 -5.98
CA TYR A 112 1.20 4.98 -7.36
C TYR A 112 1.90 6.06 -8.20
N ARG A 113 2.27 5.68 -9.42
CA ARG A 113 2.81 6.55 -10.45
C ARG A 113 1.99 6.37 -11.73
N ASN A 114 1.72 7.47 -12.44
CA ASN A 114 1.06 7.41 -13.72
C ASN A 114 2.04 6.93 -14.81
N GLU A 115 1.86 5.72 -15.31
CA GLU A 115 2.75 5.15 -16.33
C GLU A 115 2.48 5.73 -17.72
N ARG A 116 1.25 6.21 -18.00
CA ARG A 116 0.86 6.74 -19.33
C ARG A 116 1.69 7.96 -19.72
N ASN A 117 2.13 8.74 -18.73
CA ASN A 117 2.95 9.93 -18.94
C ASN A 117 4.46 9.66 -18.89
N HIS A 118 4.89 8.42 -18.60
CA HIS A 118 6.30 8.04 -18.42
C HIS A 118 6.74 6.90 -19.35
N GLN A 119 6.02 6.66 -20.45
CA GLN A 119 6.43 5.66 -21.44
C GLN A 119 7.67 6.14 -22.21
N GLY A 120 8.74 5.33 -22.24
CA GLY A 120 9.95 5.56 -23.04
C GLY A 120 11.19 5.98 -22.24
N VAL A 121 12.02 6.88 -22.79
CA VAL A 121 13.32 7.33 -22.23
C VAL A 121 13.21 7.95 -20.83
N PHE A 122 11.98 8.34 -20.44
CA PHE A 122 11.66 8.96 -19.16
C PHE A 122 11.31 7.95 -18.04
N GLU A 123 11.33 6.64 -18.29
CA GLU A 123 10.92 5.62 -17.31
C GLU A 123 11.75 5.69 -15.99
N SER A 124 12.99 6.15 -16.10
CA SER A 124 14.00 6.25 -15.04
C SER A 124 14.21 7.63 -14.45
N ILE A 125 13.62 8.69 -15.03
CA ILE A 125 13.83 10.04 -14.52
C ILE A 125 13.11 10.15 -13.19
N ALA A 126 13.88 10.53 -12.16
CA ALA A 126 13.49 10.55 -10.75
C ALA A 126 12.37 11.55 -10.39
N GLN A 127 11.77 12.20 -11.38
CA GLN A 127 10.64 13.08 -11.18
C GLN A 127 9.37 12.25 -11.25
N ASP A 128 8.99 11.65 -10.13
CA ASP A 128 7.75 10.90 -9.99
C ASP A 128 6.56 11.84 -10.25
N GLY A 129 6.08 11.88 -11.49
CA GLY A 129 4.89 12.66 -11.83
C GLY A 129 3.70 12.14 -11.01
N PRO A 130 3.02 13.00 -10.22
CA PRO A 130 1.91 12.58 -9.39
C PRO A 130 0.74 12.07 -10.24
N LEU A 131 -0.13 11.25 -9.65
CA LEU A 131 -1.35 10.77 -10.31
C LEU A 131 -2.20 11.96 -10.77
N THR A 132 -2.72 11.88 -11.98
CA THR A 132 -3.67 12.86 -12.49
C THR A 132 -4.95 12.81 -11.64
N GLN A 133 -5.54 13.97 -11.34
CA GLN A 133 -6.77 14.04 -10.52
C GLN A 133 -7.91 13.19 -11.10
N THR A 134 -8.03 13.15 -12.43
CA THR A 134 -8.99 12.29 -13.13
C THR A 134 -8.74 10.81 -12.90
N GLN A 135 -7.47 10.38 -12.88
CA GLN A 135 -7.11 8.99 -12.60
C GLN A 135 -7.43 8.62 -11.15
N LYS A 136 -7.14 9.50 -10.18
CA LYS A 136 -7.51 9.28 -8.77
C LYS A 136 -9.01 9.08 -8.63
N ILE A 137 -9.81 10.02 -9.15
CA ILE A 137 -11.27 9.95 -9.10
C ILE A 137 -11.79 8.70 -9.82
N ALA A 138 -11.28 8.38 -11.01
CA ALA A 138 -11.67 7.19 -11.75
C ALA A 138 -11.35 5.89 -10.98
N TYR A 139 -10.20 5.82 -10.29
CA TYR A 139 -9.88 4.70 -9.42
C TYR A 139 -10.87 4.59 -8.27
N GLY A 140 -11.15 5.69 -7.57
CA GLY A 140 -12.11 5.72 -6.46
C GLY A 140 -13.52 5.30 -6.91
N ILE A 141 -14.00 5.81 -8.04
CA ILE A 141 -15.29 5.42 -8.60
C ILE A 141 -15.29 3.93 -8.96
N LEU A 142 -14.29 3.46 -9.69
CA LEU A 142 -14.27 2.08 -10.18
C LEU A 142 -14.14 1.05 -9.04
N THR A 143 -13.40 1.40 -7.98
CA THR A 143 -13.20 0.52 -6.82
C THR A 143 -14.32 0.65 -5.80
N VAL A 144 -14.64 1.86 -5.33
CA VAL A 144 -15.64 2.06 -4.27
C VAL A 144 -17.06 1.91 -4.83
N ALA A 145 -17.40 2.66 -5.88
CA ALA A 145 -18.75 2.61 -6.45
C ALA A 145 -18.99 1.28 -7.18
N GLY A 146 -17.96 0.71 -7.82
CA GLY A 146 -18.04 -0.61 -8.45
C GLY A 146 -18.39 -1.71 -7.46
N GLN A 147 -17.67 -1.81 -6.33
CA GLN A 147 -17.93 -2.82 -5.30
C GLN A 147 -19.30 -2.62 -4.63
N TYR A 148 -19.67 -1.37 -4.34
CA TYR A 148 -20.98 -1.04 -3.78
C TYR A 148 -22.12 -1.42 -4.72
N MET A 149 -22.04 -1.00 -5.99
CA MET A 149 -23.06 -1.28 -7.01
C MET A 149 -23.21 -2.79 -7.22
N TRP A 150 -22.09 -3.51 -7.32
CA TRP A 150 -22.09 -4.97 -7.47
C TRP A 150 -22.80 -5.63 -6.29
N THR A 151 -22.43 -5.27 -5.06
CA THR A 151 -23.04 -5.81 -3.84
C THR A 151 -24.55 -5.50 -3.77
N ARG A 152 -24.96 -4.29 -4.16
CA ARG A 152 -26.37 -3.87 -4.14
C ARG A 152 -27.19 -4.63 -5.18
N ILE A 153 -26.67 -4.78 -6.40
CA ILE A 153 -27.31 -5.55 -7.47
C ILE A 153 -27.46 -7.01 -7.07
N HIS A 154 -26.40 -7.63 -6.53
CA HIS A 154 -26.44 -9.02 -6.07
C HIS A 154 -27.49 -9.22 -4.97
N ARG A 155 -27.50 -8.38 -3.93
CA ARG A 155 -28.52 -8.47 -2.86
C ARG A 155 -29.93 -8.32 -3.41
N TYR A 156 -30.16 -7.38 -4.32
CA TYR A 156 -31.47 -7.16 -4.92
C TYR A 156 -31.95 -8.36 -5.75
N ILE A 157 -31.06 -8.94 -6.56
CA ILE A 157 -31.34 -10.10 -7.40
C ILE A 157 -31.63 -11.34 -6.55
N THR A 158 -30.83 -11.57 -5.51
CA THR A 158 -31.03 -12.69 -4.57
C THR A 158 -32.33 -12.52 -3.79
N ALA A 159 -32.62 -11.32 -3.27
CA ALA A 159 -33.84 -11.05 -2.50
C ALA A 159 -35.12 -11.26 -3.34
N LYS A 160 -35.06 -11.05 -4.66
CA LYS A 160 -36.18 -11.29 -5.56
C LYS A 160 -36.20 -12.70 -6.17
N GLY A 161 -35.26 -13.58 -5.82
CA GLY A 161 -35.23 -14.96 -6.31
C GLY A 161 -35.13 -15.10 -7.83
N TRP A 162 -34.44 -14.18 -8.53
CA TRP A 162 -34.44 -14.18 -10.00
C TRP A 162 -33.83 -15.44 -10.64
N GLY A 163 -33.09 -16.23 -9.86
CA GLY A 163 -32.55 -17.53 -10.30
C GLY A 163 -33.57 -18.67 -10.31
N GLU A 164 -34.69 -18.55 -9.58
CA GLU A 164 -35.74 -19.58 -9.46
C GLU A 164 -36.89 -19.37 -10.45
N LEU A 165 -36.90 -18.25 -11.17
CA LEU A 165 -37.89 -17.94 -12.21
C LEU A 165 -37.71 -18.84 -13.44
N ASP A 166 -38.78 -19.00 -14.21
CA ASP A 166 -38.76 -19.83 -15.41
C ASP A 166 -37.75 -19.32 -16.46
N GLN A 167 -37.28 -20.20 -17.34
CA GLN A 167 -36.16 -19.91 -18.25
C GLN A 167 -36.50 -18.90 -19.35
N GLU A 168 -37.79 -18.76 -19.69
CA GLU A 168 -38.25 -17.84 -20.72
C GLU A 168 -38.30 -16.38 -20.24
N ASP A 169 -38.33 -16.16 -18.92
CA ASP A 169 -38.39 -14.84 -18.32
C ASP A 169 -37.12 -14.02 -18.58
N ARG A 170 -37.33 -12.76 -18.98
CA ARG A 170 -36.23 -11.79 -19.20
C ARG A 170 -35.35 -11.61 -17.96
N ARG A 171 -35.91 -11.80 -16.76
CA ARG A 171 -35.21 -11.65 -15.46
C ARG A 171 -34.20 -12.77 -15.21
N ASN A 172 -34.56 -14.00 -15.53
CA ASN A 172 -33.64 -15.14 -15.42
C ASN A 172 -32.49 -15.02 -16.45
N LYS A 173 -32.79 -14.52 -17.66
CA LYS A 173 -31.75 -14.19 -18.65
C LYS A 173 -30.75 -13.16 -18.13
N VAL A 174 -31.22 -12.07 -17.50
CA VAL A 174 -30.34 -11.06 -16.87
C VAL A 174 -29.51 -11.68 -15.75
N TYR A 175 -30.10 -12.53 -14.90
CA TYR A 175 -29.36 -13.26 -13.87
C TYR A 175 -28.24 -14.12 -14.47
N ARG A 176 -28.51 -14.89 -15.53
CA ARG A 176 -27.50 -15.70 -16.22
C ARG A 176 -26.38 -14.86 -16.83
N VAL A 177 -26.71 -13.71 -17.43
CA VAL A 177 -25.71 -12.78 -17.98
C VAL A 177 -24.83 -12.20 -16.88
N LEU A 178 -25.41 -11.80 -15.75
CA LEU A 178 -24.64 -11.30 -14.61
C LEU A 178 -23.70 -12.37 -14.05
N GLN A 179 -24.20 -13.60 -13.88
CA GLN A 179 -23.40 -14.75 -13.43
C GLN A 179 -22.28 -15.10 -14.41
N ALA A 180 -22.55 -15.05 -15.72
CA ALA A 180 -21.51 -15.22 -16.73
C ALA A 180 -20.46 -14.10 -16.65
N GLY A 181 -20.90 -12.85 -16.51
CA GLY A 181 -20.05 -11.69 -16.31
C GLY A 181 -19.12 -11.83 -15.10
N GLU A 182 -19.63 -12.32 -13.97
CA GLU A 182 -18.83 -12.60 -12.78
C GLU A 182 -17.74 -13.65 -13.05
N LYS A 183 -18.10 -14.73 -13.74
CA LYS A 183 -17.15 -15.79 -14.13
C LYS A 183 -16.05 -15.24 -15.05
N TYR A 184 -16.43 -14.45 -16.05
CA TYR A 184 -15.47 -13.80 -16.95
C TYR A 184 -14.57 -12.81 -16.21
N TRP A 185 -15.12 -12.03 -15.29
CA TRP A 185 -14.34 -11.11 -14.47
C TRP A 185 -13.30 -11.86 -13.62
N LYS A 186 -13.68 -12.95 -12.96
CA LYS A 186 -12.76 -13.80 -12.18
C LYS A 186 -11.67 -14.41 -13.07
N ALA A 187 -12.03 -14.91 -14.26
CA ALA A 187 -11.07 -15.44 -15.21
C ALA A 187 -10.08 -14.37 -15.70
N CYS A 188 -10.56 -13.18 -16.07
CA CYS A 188 -9.72 -12.04 -16.43
C CYS A 188 -8.80 -11.60 -15.29
N SER A 189 -9.30 -11.62 -14.05
CA SER A 189 -8.51 -11.28 -12.86
C SER A 189 -7.39 -12.29 -12.64
N LEU A 190 -7.68 -13.59 -12.79
CA LEU A 190 -6.69 -14.65 -12.71
C LEU A 190 -5.61 -14.51 -13.78
N VAL A 191 -6.00 -14.25 -15.04
CA VAL A 191 -5.04 -14.00 -16.13
C VAL A 191 -4.20 -12.76 -15.83
N ASN A 192 -4.81 -11.69 -15.32
CA ASN A 192 -4.08 -10.49 -14.90
C ASN A 192 -3.05 -10.81 -13.81
N PHE A 193 -3.44 -11.61 -12.82
CA PHE A 193 -2.58 -12.05 -11.73
C PHE A 193 -1.41 -12.93 -12.23
N LEU A 194 -1.63 -13.85 -13.18
CA LEU A 194 -0.56 -14.64 -13.81
C LEU A 194 0.41 -13.74 -14.58
N VAL A 195 -0.11 -12.78 -15.37
CA VAL A 195 0.71 -11.79 -16.06
C VAL A 195 1.47 -10.90 -15.07
N PHE A 196 0.89 -10.60 -13.91
CA PHE A 196 1.54 -9.89 -12.82
C PHE A 196 2.68 -10.72 -12.22
N LEU A 197 2.50 -12.02 -11.99
CA LEU A 197 3.57 -12.88 -11.51
C LEU A 197 4.74 -12.96 -12.51
N TRP A 198 4.47 -12.89 -13.81
CA TRP A 198 5.52 -12.86 -14.83
C TRP A 198 6.23 -11.49 -14.93
N ASN A 199 5.47 -10.40 -15.06
CA ASN A 199 6.02 -9.06 -15.35
C ASN A 199 6.28 -8.20 -14.10
N GLY A 200 5.45 -8.33 -13.05
CA GLY A 200 5.55 -7.59 -11.78
C GLY A 200 5.11 -6.12 -11.82
N LYS A 201 4.29 -5.74 -12.82
CA LYS A 201 3.95 -4.32 -13.10
C LYS A 201 2.60 -3.86 -12.54
N TYR A 202 1.51 -4.60 -12.81
CA TYR A 202 0.14 -4.22 -12.44
C TYR A 202 -0.51 -5.35 -11.63
N ARG A 203 -0.84 -5.09 -10.36
CA ARG A 203 -1.43 -6.09 -9.46
C ARG A 203 -2.90 -6.38 -9.76
N THR A 204 -3.71 -5.35 -10.04
CA THR A 204 -5.14 -5.51 -10.37
C THR A 204 -5.45 -5.16 -11.83
N LEU A 205 -6.61 -5.63 -12.31
CA LEU A 205 -7.16 -5.22 -13.60
C LEU A 205 -7.44 -3.71 -13.64
N VAL A 206 -7.88 -3.14 -12.53
CA VAL A 206 -8.16 -1.71 -12.37
C VAL A 206 -6.89 -0.90 -12.58
N ASP A 207 -5.78 -1.32 -11.95
CA ASP A 207 -4.47 -0.68 -12.12
C ASP A 207 -4.01 -0.73 -13.58
N ARG A 208 -4.27 -1.85 -14.28
CA ARG A 208 -3.92 -2.03 -15.69
C ARG A 208 -4.73 -1.10 -16.59
N ILE A 209 -6.04 -1.01 -16.39
CA ILE A 209 -6.92 -0.15 -17.19
C ILE A 209 -6.56 1.33 -16.99
N LEU A 210 -6.31 1.74 -15.74
CA LEU A 210 -5.94 3.12 -15.41
C LEU A 210 -4.47 3.44 -15.65
N SER A 211 -3.66 2.42 -16.00
CA SER A 211 -2.21 2.52 -16.19
C SER A 211 -1.49 3.10 -14.96
N MET A 212 -1.94 2.70 -13.77
CA MET A 212 -1.33 3.07 -12.49
C MET A 212 -0.31 1.99 -12.09
N ARG A 213 0.95 2.36 -11.92
CA ARG A 213 2.02 1.44 -11.50
C ARG A 213 2.45 1.76 -10.09
N LEU A 214 2.64 0.75 -9.25
CA LEU A 214 3.20 0.92 -7.92
C LEU A 214 4.73 1.00 -8.00
N VAL A 215 5.32 2.07 -7.47
CA VAL A 215 6.76 2.37 -7.48
C VAL A 215 7.22 2.76 -6.08
N TYR A 216 8.49 2.52 -5.74
CA TYR A 216 9.03 2.96 -4.45
C TYR A 216 8.95 4.48 -4.29
N SER A 217 8.36 4.95 -3.20
CA SER A 217 8.26 6.39 -2.91
C SER A 217 9.61 6.99 -2.57
N LYS A 218 10.49 6.23 -1.90
CA LYS A 218 11.87 6.62 -1.58
C LYS A 218 12.84 5.53 -2.03
N LYS A 219 13.79 5.89 -2.90
CA LYS A 219 14.79 4.96 -3.46
C LYS A 219 15.84 4.49 -2.44
N SER A 220 16.05 5.22 -1.34
CA SER A 220 17.11 4.95 -0.36
C SER A 220 16.66 4.11 0.84
N MET A 221 15.52 3.43 0.78
CA MET A 221 15.11 2.54 1.86
C MET A 221 15.69 1.15 1.58
N ASN A 222 16.94 0.97 1.95
CA ASN A 222 17.48 -0.36 2.20
C ASN A 222 16.52 -1.05 3.17
N ARG A 223 16.03 -2.23 2.78
CA ARG A 223 15.01 -3.05 3.45
C ARG A 223 15.16 -3.05 4.97
N GLN A 224 14.57 -2.08 5.66
CA GLN A 224 14.22 -2.24 7.06
C GLN A 224 12.97 -3.11 7.04
N VAL A 225 13.18 -4.43 7.10
CA VAL A 225 12.13 -5.33 7.58
C VAL A 225 11.70 -4.73 8.90
N SER A 226 10.43 -4.34 9.03
CA SER A 226 9.89 -3.73 10.25
C SER A 226 9.93 -4.75 11.39
N PHE A 227 11.12 -4.96 11.96
CA PHE A 227 11.34 -5.83 13.13
C PHE A 227 10.65 -5.27 14.36
N GLU A 228 10.05 -4.10 14.31
CA GLU A 228 9.34 -3.51 15.44
C GLU A 228 8.20 -4.41 15.93
N PHE A 229 7.41 -5.00 15.03
CA PHE A 229 6.32 -5.91 15.44
C PHE A 229 6.85 -7.26 15.95
N LEU A 230 7.86 -7.83 15.29
CA LEU A 230 8.54 -9.04 15.77
C LEU A 230 9.19 -8.81 17.14
N ASN A 231 9.84 -7.66 17.33
CA ASN A 231 10.49 -7.28 18.57
C ASN A 231 9.46 -7.01 19.66
N ARG A 232 8.35 -6.33 19.37
CA ARG A 232 7.24 -6.14 20.32
C ARG A 232 6.66 -7.48 20.74
N GLN A 233 6.42 -8.40 19.80
CA GLN A 233 5.94 -9.75 20.13
C GLN A 233 6.97 -10.56 20.93
N MET A 234 8.25 -10.54 20.57
CA MET A 234 9.30 -11.21 21.36
C MET A 234 9.39 -10.62 22.77
N VAL A 235 9.31 -9.30 22.92
CA VAL A 235 9.33 -8.64 24.24
C VAL A 235 8.09 -9.03 25.05
N TRP A 236 6.91 -9.03 24.44
CA TRP A 236 5.68 -9.45 25.13
C TRP A 236 5.70 -10.92 25.50
N HIS A 237 6.16 -11.81 24.61
CA HIS A 237 6.32 -13.23 24.92
C HIS A 237 7.35 -13.47 26.02
N ALA A 238 8.48 -12.77 26.02
CA ALA A 238 9.48 -12.86 27.09
C ALA A 238 8.96 -12.29 28.42
N PHE A 239 8.18 -11.21 28.36
CA PHE A 239 7.56 -10.60 29.54
C PHE A 239 6.48 -11.50 30.13
N THR A 240 5.56 -12.02 29.32
CA THR A 240 4.49 -12.92 29.79
C THR A 240 5.03 -14.28 30.18
N SER A 241 6.06 -14.81 29.53
CA SER A 241 6.72 -16.04 29.97
C SER A 241 7.37 -15.84 31.33
N LYS A 242 8.03 -14.70 31.57
CA LYS A 242 8.55 -14.37 32.90
C LYS A 242 7.42 -14.19 33.91
N LEU A 243 6.42 -13.37 33.61
CA LEU A 243 5.29 -13.13 34.53
C LEU A 243 4.50 -14.41 34.87
N SER A 244 4.29 -15.29 33.88
CA SER A 244 3.57 -16.56 34.05
C SER A 244 4.41 -17.63 34.74
N VAL A 245 5.75 -17.56 34.68
CA VAL A 245 6.66 -18.42 35.46
C VAL A 245 6.82 -17.88 36.89
N PHE A 246 6.66 -16.58 37.10
CA PHE A 246 6.79 -15.91 38.41
C PHE A 246 5.43 -15.66 39.09
N GLY A 247 4.44 -16.52 38.83
CA GLY A 247 3.28 -16.66 39.72
C GLY A 247 3.77 -17.05 41.11
N ASP A 248 3.87 -16.04 41.98
CA ASP A 248 4.08 -16.10 43.44
C ASP A 248 5.47 -16.51 43.96
N GLU A 249 6.47 -16.78 43.12
CA GLU A 249 7.81 -17.20 43.56
C GLU A 249 8.93 -16.40 42.87
N TRP A 250 9.64 -15.54 43.63
CA TRP A 250 10.78 -14.79 43.11
C TRP A 250 12.09 -15.59 43.27
N PRO A 251 12.80 -15.94 42.19
CA PRO A 251 14.18 -16.40 42.30
C PRO A 251 15.15 -15.22 42.33
N CYS A 252 16.26 -15.43 43.02
CA CYS A 252 17.42 -14.56 43.04
C CYS A 252 17.89 -14.21 41.62
N LEU A 253 17.82 -12.93 41.23
CA LEU A 253 18.25 -12.45 39.90
C LEU A 253 19.72 -12.72 39.57
N ARG A 254 20.55 -12.99 40.59
CA ARG A 254 21.98 -13.32 40.43
C ARG A 254 22.23 -14.82 40.30
N CYS A 255 21.41 -15.66 40.94
CA CYS A 255 21.72 -17.05 41.21
C CYS A 255 20.63 -18.05 40.79
N GLY A 256 19.43 -17.59 40.42
CA GLY A 256 18.33 -18.42 39.94
C GLY A 256 17.63 -19.26 41.02
N GLU A 257 18.10 -19.19 42.27
CA GLU A 257 17.59 -19.96 43.41
C GLU A 257 16.38 -19.28 44.05
N LYS A 258 15.46 -20.07 44.61
CA LYS A 258 14.17 -19.60 45.17
C LYS A 258 14.38 -18.79 46.46
N ILE A 259 13.80 -17.58 46.52
CA ILE A 259 13.86 -16.73 47.71
C ILE A 259 12.74 -17.14 48.67
N SER A 260 13.10 -17.77 49.80
CA SER A 260 12.15 -18.23 50.82
C SER A 260 11.88 -17.21 51.94
N GLY A 261 12.53 -16.05 51.92
CA GLY A 261 12.34 -14.99 52.92
C GLY A 261 13.20 -13.75 52.64
N ILE A 262 12.75 -12.59 53.12
CA ILE A 262 13.47 -11.31 53.07
C ILE A 262 13.58 -10.82 54.51
N ASP A 263 14.73 -11.04 55.16
CA ASP A 263 14.99 -10.48 56.48
C ASP A 263 15.58 -9.06 56.32
N PRO A 264 15.01 -8.03 56.96
CA PRO A 264 15.54 -6.68 56.90
C PRO A 264 16.86 -6.61 57.67
N TYR A 265 17.95 -6.37 56.95
CA TYR A 265 19.26 -6.11 57.54
C TYR A 265 19.28 -4.70 58.12
N ILE A 266 18.99 -4.56 59.41
CA ILE A 266 19.13 -3.28 60.13
C ILE A 266 20.55 -3.23 60.70
N GLU A 267 21.45 -2.56 59.99
CA GLU A 267 22.75 -2.18 60.53
C GLU A 267 22.51 -1.00 61.49
N LYS A 268 22.58 -1.25 62.81
CA LYS A 268 22.69 -0.16 63.78
C LYS A 268 24.09 0.43 63.65
N ILE A 269 24.16 1.63 63.07
CA ILE A 269 25.34 2.47 63.12
C ILE A 269 25.43 2.99 64.57
N GLU A 270 26.46 2.55 65.29
CA GLU A 270 26.88 3.13 66.57
C GLU A 270 27.92 4.24 66.33
#